data_AF-A0A430Q224-F1
#
_entry.id   AF-A0A430Q224-F1
#
_cell.length_a   1.000
_cell.length_b   1.000
_cell.length_c   1.000
_cell.angle_alpha   90.00
_cell.angle_beta   90.00
_cell.angle_gamma   90.00
#
_symmetry.space_group_name_H-M   'P 1'
#
loop_
_entity.id
_entity.type
_entity.pdbx_description
1 polymer ?
#
loop_
_entity_poly.entity_id
_entity_poly.type
_entity_poly.pdbx_seq_one_letter_code
_entity_poly.pdbx_strand_id
1 'polypeptide(L)'
;MKISVVVPILLVLLSSVESARRCKVAESRKPNAIESASSYWERALVVNVDKQESLLVRRECVNNRLIIPGKEKQTYCDMGGCEQSQECYEFKIPNDYLSGKGVAPNELVLFVKNVYFGVCDEYVVAWASFCDRDPTNGRPFVGIVNFCPSVDDILKTEDYDLILTAKHELGHVLNDILTPNRLESNLVSRILLAYFKDTKKQDIQPFCDTPWEKRCINYDRAIGRCSLFDSETELPLHFQYADNSFNVPRDKQTYYSGPDIYDYCPVYEMFKLYNGRTSACRFNLNLKSDLINNEYLEDMGPDSTCFDHEKILRKNKTTNEAYPRTSSCHKYKCSKNADLQVIINGKSFPCRAGDRSAHLKLEVQNVEFSTDIHCPPCQSVCNVG
;
A
#
# COMPACT_ATOMS: atom_id res chain seq x y z
N MET A 1 6.96 11.82 -2.59
CA MET A 1 6.00 12.71 -1.88
C MET A 1 6.34 12.69 -0.40
N LYS A 2 5.95 13.69 0.41
CA LYS A 2 5.97 13.57 1.88
C LYS A 2 4.53 13.56 2.43
N ILE A 3 4.21 12.64 3.33
CA ILE A 3 2.90 12.56 3.98
C ILE A 3 3.08 12.92 5.45
N SER A 4 2.46 14.02 5.86
CA SER A 4 2.45 14.48 7.26
C SER A 4 1.14 14.09 7.91
N VAL A 5 1.21 13.16 8.85
CA VAL A 5 0.05 12.63 9.56
C VAL A 5 -0.28 13.53 10.75
N VAL A 6 -1.52 13.97 10.83
CA VAL A 6 -2.05 14.77 11.94
C VAL A 6 -3.15 13.98 12.64
N VAL A 7 -2.88 13.65 13.91
CA VAL A 7 -3.79 12.87 14.75
C VAL A 7 -4.27 13.74 15.91
N PRO A 8 -5.58 13.84 16.19
CA PRO A 8 -6.07 14.57 17.34
C PRO A 8 -5.63 13.88 18.64
N ILE A 9 -5.51 14.65 19.73
CA ILE A 9 -4.93 14.23 21.03
C ILE A 9 -5.63 13.00 21.64
N LEU A 10 -6.88 12.70 21.28
CA LEU A 10 -7.59 11.50 21.76
C LEU A 10 -7.19 10.19 21.04
N LEU A 11 -6.49 10.28 19.90
CA LEU A 11 -6.27 9.17 18.96
C LEU A 11 -4.82 8.69 18.89
N VAL A 12 -3.96 9.09 19.83
CA VAL A 12 -2.50 8.83 19.79
C VAL A 12 -2.14 7.33 19.81
N LEU A 13 -3.12 6.46 20.08
CA LEU A 13 -2.97 5.01 19.98
C LEU A 13 -2.74 4.49 18.54
N LEU A 14 -3.12 5.25 17.50
CA LEU A 14 -2.88 4.90 16.09
C LEU A 14 -1.54 5.39 15.52
N SER A 15 -0.89 6.33 16.21
CA SER A 15 0.26 7.11 15.68
C SER A 15 1.55 6.99 16.48
N SER A 16 1.52 6.55 17.74
CA SER A 16 2.77 6.20 18.41
C SER A 16 2.55 5.30 19.62
N VAL A 17 3.42 4.29 19.72
CA VAL A 17 3.59 3.46 20.93
C VAL A 17 4.01 4.30 22.14
N GLU A 18 4.39 5.55 21.94
CA GLU A 18 4.88 6.43 22.99
C GLU A 18 3.77 6.97 23.89
N SER A 19 2.53 7.10 23.39
CA SER A 19 1.37 7.49 24.21
C SER A 19 0.71 6.34 24.97
N ALA A 20 0.96 5.09 24.56
CA ALA A 20 0.59 3.90 25.33
C ALA A 20 1.38 3.76 26.65
N ARG A 21 2.49 4.51 26.84
CA ARG A 21 3.32 4.47 28.06
C ARG A 21 2.62 4.91 29.35
N ARG A 22 1.43 5.54 29.28
CA ARG A 22 0.69 5.97 30.49
C ARG A 22 -0.32 4.94 31.03
N CYS A 23 -0.56 3.83 30.33
CA CYS A 23 -1.30 2.69 30.85
C CYS A 23 -0.37 1.47 30.88
N LYS A 24 -0.08 0.94 32.07
CA LYS A 24 0.70 -0.30 32.24
C LYS A 24 -0.05 -1.47 31.61
N VAL A 25 0.17 -1.74 30.32
CA VAL A 25 0.17 -3.02 29.58
C VAL A 25 0.28 -2.63 28.09
N ALA A 26 1.50 -2.59 27.54
CA ALA A 26 1.83 -2.77 26.11
C ALA A 26 3.25 -2.21 25.82
N GLU A 27 4.30 -2.89 26.29
CA GLU A 27 5.70 -2.50 26.01
C GLU A 27 6.29 -3.19 24.76
N SER A 28 5.47 -3.86 23.94
CA SER A 28 6.00 -4.67 22.83
C SER A 28 5.21 -4.64 21.51
N ARG A 29 4.21 -3.75 21.33
CA ARG A 29 3.42 -3.70 20.09
C ARG A 29 3.56 -2.35 19.40
N LYS A 30 4.18 -2.32 18.20
CA LYS A 30 4.21 -1.18 17.26
C LYS A 30 3.38 -1.50 16.01
N PRO A 31 2.04 -1.34 16.02
CA PRO A 31 1.30 -1.08 14.80
C PRO A 31 1.22 0.43 14.63
N ASN A 32 1.94 0.96 13.65
CA ASN A 32 1.66 2.31 13.16
C ASN A 32 1.11 2.23 11.74
N ALA A 33 -0.09 1.67 11.62
CA ALA A 33 -0.67 1.32 10.32
C ALA A 33 -0.66 2.51 9.35
N ILE A 34 -0.98 3.70 9.84
CA ILE A 34 -0.94 4.94 9.05
C ILE A 34 0.48 5.36 8.69
N GLU A 35 1.50 5.27 9.55
CA GLU A 35 2.88 5.58 9.12
C GLU A 35 3.39 4.54 8.12
N SER A 36 3.11 3.25 8.34
CA SER A 36 3.51 2.18 7.42
C SER A 36 2.89 2.38 6.04
N ALA A 37 1.59 2.69 5.98
CA ALA A 37 0.89 3.03 4.74
C ALA A 37 1.38 4.34 4.12
N SER A 38 1.65 5.37 4.94
CA SER A 38 2.19 6.64 4.45
C SER A 38 3.57 6.44 3.83
N SER A 39 4.45 5.74 4.53
CA SER A 39 5.80 5.44 4.08
C SER A 39 5.82 4.59 2.80
N TYR A 40 4.84 3.70 2.64
CA TYR A 40 4.61 3.00 1.39
C TYR A 40 4.37 3.97 0.23
N TRP A 41 3.37 4.84 0.35
CA TRP A 41 2.98 5.79 -0.70
C TRP A 41 4.03 6.89 -0.96
N GLU A 42 4.76 7.32 0.05
CA GLU A 42 5.89 8.27 -0.10
C GLU A 42 6.98 7.73 -1.02
N ARG A 43 7.26 6.41 -0.93
CA ARG A 43 8.24 5.71 -1.78
C ARG A 43 7.67 5.33 -3.15
N ALA A 44 6.38 4.96 -3.20
CA ALA A 44 5.72 4.58 -4.45
C ALA A 44 5.49 5.77 -5.39
N LEU A 45 5.28 6.98 -4.84
CA LEU A 45 4.90 8.16 -5.61
C LEU A 45 5.95 9.27 -5.58
N VAL A 46 6.44 9.62 -6.77
CA VAL A 46 7.27 10.80 -7.00
C VAL A 46 6.38 11.98 -7.40
N VAL A 47 6.52 13.10 -6.71
CA VAL A 47 5.77 14.33 -7.02
C VAL A 47 6.67 15.23 -7.85
N ASN A 48 6.21 15.61 -9.04
CA ASN A 48 6.83 16.69 -9.78
C ASN A 48 6.32 18.03 -9.23
N VAL A 49 7.23 18.92 -8.89
CA VAL A 49 6.92 20.16 -8.18
C VAL A 49 7.37 21.33 -9.04
N ASP A 50 6.41 21.98 -9.68
CA ASP A 50 6.69 23.14 -10.54
C ASP A 50 6.67 24.47 -9.75
N LYS A 51 6.13 24.47 -8.52
CA LYS A 51 6.01 25.65 -7.64
C LYS A 51 6.71 25.45 -6.30
N GLN A 52 7.34 26.50 -5.79
CA GLN A 52 8.03 26.48 -4.48
C GLN A 52 7.18 27.03 -3.31
N GLU A 53 6.05 27.67 -3.58
CA GLU A 53 5.22 28.33 -2.56
C GLU A 53 4.30 27.35 -1.84
N SER A 54 4.19 27.45 -0.52
CA SER A 54 3.25 26.67 0.27
C SER A 54 1.79 26.83 -0.19
N LEU A 55 1.06 25.72 -0.20
CA LEU A 55 -0.37 25.66 -0.45
C LEU A 55 -1.14 26.01 0.82
N LEU A 56 -2.16 26.85 0.69
CA LEU A 56 -3.09 27.17 1.77
C LEU A 56 -4.44 26.52 1.49
N VAL A 57 -5.02 25.92 2.52
CA VAL A 57 -6.38 25.39 2.45
C VAL A 57 -7.35 26.55 2.26
N ARG A 58 -8.21 26.43 1.25
CA ARG A 58 -9.20 27.46 0.96
C ARG A 58 -10.29 27.45 2.02
N ARG A 59 -10.64 28.64 2.47
CA ARG A 59 -11.78 28.85 3.36
C ARG A 59 -13.04 28.99 2.54
N GLU A 60 -14.14 28.53 3.09
CA GLU A 60 -15.48 28.83 2.57
C GLU A 60 -15.78 30.33 2.68
N CYS A 61 -16.68 30.80 1.83
CA CYS A 61 -17.12 32.19 1.85
C CYS A 61 -18.32 32.31 2.77
N VAL A 62 -18.38 33.35 3.60
CA VAL A 62 -19.46 33.56 4.60
C VAL A 62 -20.86 33.51 3.96
N ASN A 63 -20.98 33.93 2.70
CA ASN A 63 -22.23 33.93 1.94
C ASN A 63 -22.28 32.87 0.82
N ASN A 64 -21.35 31.91 0.80
CA ASN A 64 -21.17 30.93 -0.29
C ASN A 64 -21.02 31.55 -1.70
N ARG A 65 -20.58 32.81 -1.76
CA ARG A 65 -20.38 33.55 -3.01
C ARG A 65 -18.92 33.57 -3.41
N LEU A 66 -18.58 32.66 -4.30
CA LEU A 66 -17.29 32.57 -4.97
C LEU A 66 -17.28 33.42 -6.24
N ILE A 67 -16.29 34.29 -6.36
CA ILE A 67 -16.02 35.04 -7.58
C ILE A 67 -14.97 34.27 -8.37
N ILE A 68 -15.35 33.88 -9.59
CA ILE A 68 -14.45 33.28 -10.58
C ILE A 68 -14.09 34.39 -11.57
N PRO A 69 -12.99 35.13 -11.35
CA PRO A 69 -12.51 36.07 -12.34
C PRO A 69 -12.18 35.31 -13.65
N GLY A 70 -12.31 35.99 -14.79
CA GLY A 70 -12.08 35.40 -16.12
C GLY A 70 -10.68 34.77 -16.30
N LYS A 71 -10.44 34.23 -17.51
CA LYS A 71 -9.29 33.35 -17.85
C LYS A 71 -8.01 33.69 -17.07
N GLU A 72 -7.66 32.82 -16.12
CA GLU A 72 -6.40 32.71 -15.35
C GLU A 72 -6.27 33.41 -13.99
N LYS A 73 -7.33 33.95 -13.38
CA LYS A 73 -7.23 34.50 -12.01
C LYS A 73 -7.74 33.54 -10.93
N GLN A 74 -7.05 33.54 -9.78
CA GLN A 74 -7.40 32.76 -8.59
C GLN A 74 -8.80 33.13 -8.09
N THR A 75 -9.60 32.12 -7.72
CA THR A 75 -10.96 32.31 -7.19
C THR A 75 -10.92 32.92 -5.80
N TYR A 76 -11.80 33.88 -5.50
CA TYR A 76 -11.84 34.57 -4.21
C TYR A 76 -13.29 34.80 -3.72
N CYS A 77 -13.47 35.00 -2.42
CA CYS A 77 -14.78 35.30 -1.84
C CYS A 77 -15.21 36.73 -2.14
N ASP A 78 -16.52 36.95 -2.25
CA ASP A 78 -17.09 38.28 -2.42
C ASP A 78 -16.88 39.20 -1.18
N MET A 79 -17.51 40.37 -1.16
CA MET A 79 -17.39 41.32 -0.03
C MET A 79 -17.82 40.75 1.32
N GLY A 80 -18.49 39.59 1.37
CA GLY A 80 -18.78 38.87 2.60
C GLY A 80 -17.54 38.29 3.30
N GLY A 81 -16.41 38.17 2.58
CA GLY A 81 -15.16 37.65 3.13
C GLY A 81 -15.14 36.14 3.30
N CYS A 82 -14.03 35.65 3.84
CA CYS A 82 -13.80 34.24 4.12
C CYS A 82 -14.23 33.90 5.55
N GLU A 83 -14.68 32.67 5.76
CA GLU A 83 -14.95 32.12 7.08
C GLU A 83 -13.71 32.18 7.99
N GLN A 84 -13.93 32.23 9.31
CA GLN A 84 -12.83 32.27 10.28
C GLN A 84 -12.19 30.89 10.51
N SER A 85 -12.93 29.82 10.25
CA SER A 85 -12.49 28.43 10.36
C SER A 85 -12.90 27.64 9.12
N GLN A 86 -12.14 26.58 8.84
CA GLN A 86 -12.50 25.60 7.83
C GLN A 86 -12.57 24.22 8.48
N GLU A 87 -13.51 23.41 8.05
CA GLU A 87 -13.64 22.02 8.46
C GLU A 87 -13.51 21.07 7.27
N CYS A 88 -13.01 19.86 7.53
CA CYS A 88 -13.01 18.75 6.59
C CYS A 88 -13.66 17.55 7.27
N TYR A 89 -14.86 17.15 6.83
CA TYR A 89 -15.64 16.07 7.47
C TYR A 89 -15.67 16.19 9.00
N GLU A 90 -16.14 17.34 9.50
CA GLU A 90 -16.23 17.67 10.94
C GLU A 90 -14.87 17.64 11.66
N PHE A 91 -13.77 17.82 10.92
CA PHE A 91 -12.44 18.04 11.48
C PHE A 91 -12.04 19.49 11.26
N LYS A 92 -11.88 20.23 12.34
CA LYS A 92 -11.42 21.63 12.28
C LYS A 92 -9.97 21.70 11.82
N ILE A 93 -9.74 22.30 10.67
CA ILE A 93 -8.41 22.45 10.09
C ILE A 93 -7.63 23.50 10.89
N PRO A 94 -6.42 23.17 11.39
CA PRO A 94 -5.58 24.13 12.08
C PRO A 94 -5.27 25.39 11.26
N ASN A 95 -5.29 26.56 11.90
CA ASN A 95 -5.04 27.85 11.26
C ASN A 95 -3.69 27.94 10.54
N ASP A 96 -2.70 27.15 10.98
CA ASP A 96 -1.39 27.02 10.32
C ASP A 96 -1.50 26.64 8.84
N TYR A 97 -2.51 25.84 8.47
CA TYR A 97 -2.76 25.43 7.09
C TYR A 97 -3.66 26.40 6.30
N LEU A 98 -4.34 27.33 6.99
CA LEU A 98 -5.28 28.29 6.40
C LEU A 98 -4.63 29.65 6.12
N SER A 99 -3.76 30.11 7.00
CA SER A 99 -3.14 31.45 6.94
C SER A 99 -1.72 31.50 7.54
N GLY A 100 -1.17 30.35 7.94
CA GLY A 100 0.17 30.24 8.52
C GLY A 100 1.19 29.72 7.50
N LYS A 101 1.95 28.70 7.92
CA LYS A 101 3.00 28.06 7.09
C LYS A 101 2.47 27.36 5.83
N GLY A 102 1.18 27.02 5.80
CA GLY A 102 0.57 26.22 4.75
C GLY A 102 1.12 24.79 4.71
N VAL A 103 0.95 24.15 3.56
CA VAL A 103 1.44 22.80 3.25
C VAL A 103 2.45 22.90 2.13
N ALA A 104 3.60 22.22 2.25
CA ALA A 104 4.60 22.30 1.20
C ALA A 104 4.09 21.70 -0.14
N PRO A 105 4.52 22.21 -1.31
CA PRO A 105 4.09 21.72 -2.63
C PRO A 105 4.35 20.24 -2.93
N ASN A 106 5.23 19.59 -2.19
CA ASN A 106 5.53 18.16 -2.29
C ASN A 106 4.90 17.32 -1.17
N GLU A 107 4.08 17.95 -0.33
CA GLU A 107 3.52 17.38 0.88
C GLU A 107 2.01 17.11 0.73
N LEU A 108 1.54 16.11 1.47
CA LEU A 108 0.14 15.81 1.73
C LEU A 108 -0.04 15.78 3.25
N VAL A 109 -0.98 16.58 3.78
CA VAL A 109 -1.39 16.49 5.18
C VAL A 109 -2.56 15.53 5.30
N LEU A 110 -2.43 14.52 6.15
CA LEU A 110 -3.45 13.49 6.36
C LEU A 110 -4.01 13.57 7.77
N PHE A 111 -5.30 13.88 7.89
CA PHE A 111 -6.02 13.83 9.15
C PHE A 111 -6.52 12.40 9.43
N VAL A 112 -6.33 11.90 10.65
CA VAL A 112 -6.81 10.56 11.03
C VAL A 112 -7.89 10.67 12.09
N LYS A 113 -9.03 10.02 11.84
CA LYS A 113 -10.18 9.95 12.75
C LYS A 113 -10.53 8.49 13.08
N ASN A 114 -11.29 8.34 14.17
CA ASN A 114 -11.94 7.11 14.58
C ASN A 114 -13.32 7.45 15.12
N VAL A 115 -14.27 7.62 14.21
CA VAL A 115 -15.63 8.02 14.53
C VAL A 115 -16.59 7.04 13.87
N TYR A 116 -17.37 6.33 14.70
CA TYR A 116 -18.45 5.46 14.27
C TYR A 116 -19.74 6.28 14.04
N PHE A 117 -19.70 7.17 13.05
CA PHE A 117 -20.85 7.98 12.64
C PHE A 117 -20.75 8.29 11.14
N GLY A 118 -21.90 8.59 10.50
CA GLY A 118 -21.97 8.94 9.09
C GLY A 118 -21.85 7.72 8.17
N VAL A 119 -20.74 7.62 7.43
CA VAL A 119 -20.49 6.59 6.41
C VAL A 119 -20.18 5.21 7.02
N CYS A 120 -19.84 5.16 8.30
CA CYS A 120 -19.58 3.90 8.99
C CYS A 120 -20.87 3.09 9.19
N ASP A 121 -20.84 1.83 8.78
CA ASP A 121 -21.87 0.82 9.05
C ASP A 121 -21.22 -0.54 9.39
N GLU A 122 -21.98 -1.63 9.34
CA GLU A 122 -21.49 -2.98 9.63
C GLU A 122 -20.43 -3.48 8.64
N TYR A 123 -20.39 -2.95 7.42
CA TYR A 123 -19.53 -3.41 6.33
C TYR A 123 -18.38 -2.43 6.02
N VAL A 124 -18.47 -1.17 6.47
CA VAL A 124 -17.43 -0.17 6.27
C VAL A 124 -16.43 -0.18 7.43
N VAL A 125 -15.24 -0.72 7.19
CA VAL A 125 -14.14 -0.78 8.19
C VAL A 125 -13.33 0.52 8.25
N ALA A 126 -13.25 1.25 7.15
CA ALA A 126 -12.65 2.57 7.07
C ALA A 126 -13.19 3.30 5.85
N TRP A 127 -12.96 4.62 5.81
CA TRP A 127 -13.22 5.42 4.63
C TRP A 127 -12.23 6.59 4.58
N ALA A 128 -11.97 7.10 3.38
CA ALA A 128 -11.08 8.24 3.20
C ALA A 128 -11.45 9.12 2.01
N SER A 129 -11.00 10.37 2.08
CA SER A 129 -11.22 11.34 1.01
C SER A 129 -10.22 12.48 1.08
N PHE A 130 -10.09 13.25 0.01
CA PHE A 130 -9.34 14.50 0.03
C PHE A 130 -10.21 15.64 0.60
N CYS A 131 -9.56 16.61 1.26
CA CYS A 131 -10.19 17.81 1.78
C CYS A 131 -10.05 19.00 0.84
N ASP A 132 -8.85 19.20 0.28
CA ASP A 132 -8.56 20.29 -0.66
C ASP A 132 -7.46 19.88 -1.65
N ARG A 133 -7.44 20.57 -2.79
CA ARG A 133 -6.58 20.29 -3.93
C ARG A 133 -5.87 21.54 -4.40
N ASP A 134 -4.65 21.36 -4.87
CA ASP A 134 -3.90 22.41 -5.53
C ASP A 134 -4.70 22.89 -6.76
N PRO A 135 -5.10 24.17 -6.83
CA PRO A 135 -5.95 24.66 -7.90
C PRO A 135 -5.28 24.66 -9.27
N THR A 136 -3.96 24.45 -9.35
CA THR A 136 -3.21 24.51 -10.61
C THR A 136 -3.05 23.15 -11.28
N ASN A 137 -2.86 22.09 -10.50
CA ASN A 137 -2.63 20.74 -11.02
C ASN A 137 -3.68 19.73 -10.53
N GLY A 138 -4.59 20.11 -9.63
CA GLY A 138 -5.63 19.24 -9.10
C GLY A 138 -5.16 18.27 -8.02
N ARG A 139 -3.90 18.32 -7.57
CA ARG A 139 -3.34 17.39 -6.56
C ARG A 139 -3.92 17.64 -5.15
N PRO A 140 -4.56 16.67 -4.49
CA PRO A 140 -4.74 16.62 -3.05
C PRO A 140 -3.46 16.96 -2.28
N PHE A 141 -3.57 17.97 -1.43
CA PHE A 141 -2.53 18.34 -0.47
C PHE A 141 -3.03 18.29 0.98
N VAL A 142 -4.34 18.08 1.16
CA VAL A 142 -4.97 17.75 2.45
C VAL A 142 -5.99 16.65 2.24
N GLY A 143 -5.99 15.64 3.10
CA GLY A 143 -6.95 14.56 3.10
C GLY A 143 -7.27 14.05 4.49
N ILE A 144 -8.20 13.11 4.56
CA ILE A 144 -8.69 12.51 5.79
C ILE A 144 -8.88 11.01 5.61
N VAL A 145 -8.59 10.25 6.66
CA VAL A 145 -8.89 8.83 6.80
C VAL A 145 -9.62 8.62 8.11
N ASN A 146 -10.69 7.86 8.10
CA ASN A 146 -11.44 7.49 9.30
C ASN A 146 -11.52 5.96 9.42
N PHE A 147 -11.14 5.42 10.57
CA PHE A 147 -11.39 4.03 10.91
C PHE A 147 -12.69 3.91 11.68
N CYS A 148 -13.59 3.04 11.24
CA CYS A 148 -14.89 2.86 11.89
C CYS A 148 -14.84 2.03 13.19
N PRO A 149 -14.08 0.92 13.29
CA PRO A 149 -14.06 0.08 14.49
C PRO A 149 -13.70 0.83 15.75
N SER A 150 -14.19 0.40 16.92
CA SER A 150 -13.77 1.02 18.18
C SER A 150 -12.26 0.90 18.41
N VAL A 151 -11.69 1.76 19.25
CA VAL A 151 -10.28 1.66 19.64
C VAL A 151 -9.93 0.26 20.18
N ASP A 152 -10.82 -0.35 20.97
CA ASP A 152 -10.61 -1.70 21.52
C ASP A 152 -10.59 -2.77 20.43
N ASP A 153 -11.38 -2.61 19.37
CA ASP A 153 -11.41 -3.55 18.25
C ASP A 153 -10.18 -3.36 17.36
N ILE A 154 -9.76 -2.12 17.08
CA ILE A 154 -8.50 -1.82 16.40
C ILE A 154 -7.32 -2.47 17.13
N LEU A 155 -7.28 -2.40 18.47
CA LEU A 155 -6.22 -3.02 19.26
C LEU A 155 -6.23 -4.55 19.19
N LYS A 156 -7.35 -5.17 18.82
CA LYS A 156 -7.46 -6.63 18.61
C LYS A 156 -7.20 -7.05 17.16
N THR A 157 -7.42 -6.15 16.20
CA THR A 157 -7.14 -6.40 14.78
C THR A 157 -5.65 -6.67 14.58
N GLU A 158 -5.34 -7.56 13.65
CA GLU A 158 -3.96 -7.83 13.27
C GLU A 158 -3.35 -6.58 12.60
N ASP A 159 -2.11 -6.26 12.95
CA ASP A 159 -1.43 -5.06 12.47
C ASP A 159 -1.39 -4.99 10.94
N TYR A 160 -1.32 -6.16 10.29
CA TYR A 160 -1.32 -6.27 8.85
C TYR A 160 -2.62 -5.80 8.21
N ASP A 161 -3.76 -6.24 8.74
CA ASP A 161 -5.07 -5.89 8.18
C ASP A 161 -5.26 -4.38 8.28
N LEU A 162 -4.88 -3.78 9.42
CA LEU A 162 -4.89 -2.32 9.60
C LEU A 162 -3.97 -1.59 8.61
N ILE A 163 -2.76 -2.13 8.35
CA ILE A 163 -1.83 -1.56 7.37
C ILE A 163 -2.41 -1.63 5.96
N LEU A 164 -3.03 -2.75 5.59
CA LEU A 164 -3.61 -2.95 4.27
C LEU A 164 -4.83 -2.04 4.06
N THR A 165 -5.74 -1.97 5.04
CA THR A 165 -6.84 -1.01 5.05
C THR A 165 -6.31 0.42 4.96
N ALA A 166 -5.30 0.80 5.75
CA ALA A 166 -4.71 2.13 5.65
C ALA A 166 -4.12 2.40 4.26
N LYS A 167 -3.38 1.46 3.66
CA LYS A 167 -2.84 1.61 2.30
C LYS A 167 -3.97 1.81 1.27
N HIS A 168 -5.05 1.05 1.37
CA HIS A 168 -6.26 1.16 0.54
C HIS A 168 -6.88 2.56 0.65
N GLU A 169 -7.16 3.01 1.87
CA GLU A 169 -7.79 4.30 2.14
C GLU A 169 -6.91 5.49 1.72
N LEU A 170 -5.59 5.41 1.96
CA LEU A 170 -4.67 6.41 1.44
C LEU A 170 -4.69 6.43 -0.10
N GLY A 171 -4.90 5.28 -0.73
CA GLY A 171 -5.16 5.16 -2.16
C GLY A 171 -6.31 6.08 -2.58
N HIS A 172 -7.45 6.06 -1.88
CA HIS A 172 -8.59 6.95 -2.16
C HIS A 172 -8.26 8.44 -2.01
N VAL A 173 -7.51 8.83 -0.97
CA VAL A 173 -7.06 10.23 -0.80
C VAL A 173 -6.18 10.68 -1.97
N LEU A 174 -5.30 9.79 -2.42
CA LEU A 174 -4.34 10.05 -3.48
C LEU A 174 -4.96 9.91 -4.88
N ASN A 175 -6.10 9.22 -5.00
CA ASN A 175 -6.77 8.94 -6.26
C ASN A 175 -7.33 10.21 -6.94
N ASP A 176 -7.74 11.22 -6.18
CA ASP A 176 -8.22 12.49 -6.75
C ASP A 176 -7.10 13.40 -7.29
N ILE A 177 -5.83 12.94 -7.26
CA ILE A 177 -4.64 13.67 -7.76
C ILE A 177 -4.61 13.83 -9.28
N LEU A 178 -5.34 13.03 -10.10
CA LEU A 178 -5.21 13.14 -11.57
C LEU A 178 -6.54 13.13 -12.35
N THR A 179 -7.65 13.60 -11.76
CA THR A 179 -8.89 13.88 -12.51
C THR A 179 -9.32 15.34 -12.33
N PRO A 180 -9.38 16.15 -13.42
CA PRO A 180 -9.90 17.52 -13.33
C PRO A 180 -11.43 17.61 -13.21
N ASN A 181 -12.17 16.49 -13.29
CA ASN A 181 -13.63 16.49 -13.45
C ASN A 181 -14.36 15.57 -12.46
N ARG A 182 -15.33 16.15 -11.74
CA ARG A 182 -16.19 15.53 -10.71
C ARG A 182 -17.17 14.44 -11.19
N LEU A 183 -17.25 14.12 -12.48
CA LEU A 183 -18.38 13.35 -13.05
C LEU A 183 -18.08 11.91 -13.50
N GLU A 184 -16.87 11.39 -13.32
CA GLU A 184 -16.54 9.98 -13.60
C GLU A 184 -15.94 9.26 -12.37
N SER A 185 -16.58 9.36 -11.21
CA SER A 185 -16.19 8.58 -10.01
C SER A 185 -16.69 7.12 -10.02
N ASN A 186 -17.20 6.64 -11.16
CA ASN A 186 -17.91 5.36 -11.27
C ASN A 186 -17.23 4.33 -12.19
N LEU A 187 -15.99 4.57 -12.61
CA LEU A 187 -15.16 3.59 -13.28
C LEU A 187 -13.82 3.55 -12.56
N VAL A 188 -13.16 2.38 -12.56
CA VAL A 188 -11.75 2.21 -12.17
C VAL A 188 -11.00 3.48 -12.54
N SER A 189 -10.36 4.09 -11.53
CA SER A 189 -9.62 5.31 -11.75
C SER A 189 -8.72 5.16 -12.97
N ARG A 190 -8.81 6.10 -13.92
CA ARG A 190 -7.90 6.18 -15.06
C ARG A 190 -6.43 6.23 -14.60
N ILE A 191 -6.17 6.51 -13.31
CA ILE A 191 -4.88 6.47 -12.63
C ILE A 191 -4.53 5.10 -12.11
N LEU A 192 -5.45 4.29 -11.59
CA LEU A 192 -5.13 2.88 -11.34
C LEU A 192 -4.69 2.27 -12.68
N LEU A 193 -5.45 2.56 -13.75
CA LEU A 193 -5.11 2.20 -15.13
C LEU A 193 -3.84 2.88 -15.67
N ALA A 194 -3.55 4.14 -15.32
CA ALA A 194 -2.33 4.83 -15.74
C ALA A 194 -1.12 4.42 -14.89
N TYR A 195 -1.29 4.06 -13.63
CA TYR A 195 -0.29 3.41 -12.79
C TYR A 195 -0.02 2.01 -13.36
N PHE A 196 -1.05 1.23 -13.73
CA PHE A 196 -0.91 -0.03 -14.48
C PHE A 196 -0.21 0.16 -15.85
N LYS A 197 -0.39 1.30 -16.53
CA LYS A 197 0.23 1.59 -17.84
C LYS A 197 1.62 2.24 -17.78
N ASP A 198 1.84 3.20 -16.88
CA ASP A 198 3.03 4.07 -16.74
C ASP A 198 4.11 3.42 -15.87
N THR A 199 3.76 2.49 -14.99
CA THR A 199 4.74 1.68 -14.25
C THR A 199 5.59 0.79 -15.16
N LYS A 200 5.30 0.69 -16.47
CA LYS A 200 5.95 -0.25 -17.40
C LYS A 200 5.95 -1.70 -16.84
N LYS A 201 4.87 -2.10 -16.15
CA LYS A 201 4.77 -3.38 -15.40
C LYS A 201 5.64 -3.48 -14.14
N GLN A 202 5.93 -2.36 -13.46
CA GLN A 202 6.48 -2.42 -12.10
C GLN A 202 5.39 -2.82 -11.09
N ASP A 203 5.82 -3.26 -9.91
CA ASP A 203 4.99 -3.81 -8.85
C ASP A 203 3.86 -2.86 -8.44
N ILE A 204 2.62 -3.33 -8.54
CA ILE A 204 1.40 -2.53 -8.38
C ILE A 204 0.78 -2.63 -6.99
N GLN A 205 1.55 -3.11 -6.02
CA GLN A 205 1.11 -3.27 -4.64
C GLN A 205 0.40 -1.99 -4.10
N PRO A 206 -0.54 -2.14 -3.16
CA PRO A 206 -1.09 -3.39 -2.67
C PRO A 206 -2.00 -4.13 -3.68
N PHE A 207 -2.31 -3.53 -4.84
CA PHE A 207 -3.23 -4.10 -5.82
C PHE A 207 -2.63 -5.23 -6.65
N CYS A 208 -3.49 -6.03 -7.27
CA CYS A 208 -3.10 -7.15 -8.11
C CYS A 208 -4.09 -7.39 -9.27
N ASP A 209 -3.63 -8.06 -10.32
CA ASP A 209 -4.37 -8.21 -11.59
C ASP A 209 -4.51 -9.68 -12.05
N THR A 210 -3.93 -10.61 -11.29
CA THR A 210 -3.79 -12.02 -11.67
C THR A 210 -4.39 -12.92 -10.60
N PRO A 211 -5.49 -13.64 -10.86
CA PRO A 211 -6.18 -14.45 -9.87
C PRO A 211 -5.24 -15.43 -9.15
N TRP A 212 -5.27 -15.40 -7.82
CA TRP A 212 -4.53 -16.32 -6.94
C TRP A 212 -3.01 -16.33 -7.09
N GLU A 213 -2.43 -15.38 -7.84
CA GLU A 213 -0.98 -15.30 -8.04
C GLU A 213 -0.28 -15.04 -6.70
N LYS A 214 0.83 -15.75 -6.45
CA LYS A 214 1.72 -15.47 -5.33
C LYS A 214 2.81 -14.51 -5.76
N ARG A 215 2.97 -13.42 -5.00
CA ARG A 215 4.02 -12.42 -5.18
C ARG A 215 4.54 -11.95 -3.83
N CYS A 216 5.74 -11.41 -3.80
CA CYS A 216 6.32 -10.84 -2.59
C CYS A 216 5.73 -9.50 -2.23
N ILE A 217 5.10 -9.39 -1.05
CA ILE A 217 4.73 -8.13 -0.44
C ILE A 217 5.98 -7.56 0.23
N ASN A 218 6.79 -6.86 -0.55
CA ASN A 218 8.18 -6.52 -0.21
C ASN A 218 8.29 -5.74 1.12
N TYR A 219 7.40 -4.77 1.32
CA TYR A 219 7.39 -3.93 2.52
C TYR A 219 6.99 -4.69 3.80
N ASP A 220 6.18 -5.74 3.64
CA ASP A 220 5.70 -6.55 4.74
C ASP A 220 6.57 -7.81 4.96
N ARG A 221 7.62 -7.99 4.13
CA ARG A 221 8.54 -9.14 4.13
C ARG A 221 7.76 -10.46 4.17
N ALA A 222 6.79 -10.58 3.27
CA ALA A 222 5.84 -11.67 3.26
C ALA A 222 5.50 -12.14 1.86
N ILE A 223 4.99 -13.36 1.76
CA ILE A 223 4.41 -13.88 0.52
C ILE A 223 2.94 -13.49 0.50
N GLY A 224 2.55 -12.68 -0.48
CA GLY A 224 1.16 -12.32 -0.75
C GLY A 224 0.49 -13.31 -1.70
N ARG A 225 -0.83 -13.34 -1.66
CA ARG A 225 -1.68 -13.98 -2.67
C ARG A 225 -2.67 -12.96 -3.18
N CYS A 226 -2.81 -12.85 -4.49
CA CYS A 226 -3.79 -11.96 -5.09
C CYS A 226 -5.20 -12.45 -4.76
N SER A 227 -5.92 -11.67 -3.95
CA SER A 227 -7.34 -11.87 -3.66
C SER A 227 -8.15 -11.27 -4.80
N LEU A 228 -8.18 -12.01 -5.91
CA LEU A 228 -8.98 -11.73 -7.08
C LEU A 228 -9.69 -13.02 -7.46
N PHE A 229 -11.01 -13.01 -7.32
CA PHE A 229 -11.86 -14.18 -7.50
C PHE A 229 -13.12 -13.79 -8.27
N ASP A 230 -13.73 -14.77 -8.94
CA ASP A 230 -15.00 -14.60 -9.62
C ASP A 230 -16.18 -14.74 -8.66
N SER A 231 -17.20 -13.94 -8.92
CA SER A 231 -18.51 -14.00 -8.27
C SER A 231 -19.50 -14.76 -9.15
N GLU A 232 -20.50 -15.38 -8.52
CA GLU A 232 -21.63 -15.99 -9.23
C GLU A 232 -22.53 -14.93 -9.89
N THR A 233 -22.60 -13.74 -9.28
CA THR A 233 -23.39 -12.60 -9.75
C THR A 233 -22.51 -11.52 -10.33
N GLU A 234 -23.03 -10.82 -11.33
CA GLU A 234 -22.37 -9.64 -11.88
C GLU A 234 -22.28 -8.55 -10.81
N LEU A 235 -21.11 -7.92 -10.71
CA LEU A 235 -20.86 -6.87 -9.73
C LEU A 235 -21.58 -5.58 -10.13
N PRO A 236 -21.99 -4.74 -9.17
CA PRO A 236 -22.43 -3.38 -9.45
C PRO A 236 -21.38 -2.62 -10.27
N LEU A 237 -21.82 -1.77 -11.20
CA LEU A 237 -20.94 -1.07 -12.16
C LEU A 237 -19.73 -0.36 -11.49
N HIS A 238 -19.93 0.21 -10.31
CA HIS A 238 -18.89 0.94 -9.58
C HIS A 238 -17.84 0.04 -8.91
N PHE A 239 -18.06 -1.29 -8.86
CA PHE A 239 -17.12 -2.29 -8.34
C PHE A 239 -16.52 -3.19 -9.44
N GLN A 240 -16.82 -2.93 -10.71
CA GLN A 240 -16.29 -3.70 -11.84
C GLN A 240 -14.89 -3.21 -12.20
N TYR A 241 -13.86 -3.74 -11.50
CA TYR A 241 -12.50 -3.22 -11.68
C TYR A 241 -11.68 -3.88 -12.79
N ALA A 242 -11.98 -5.13 -13.12
CA ALA A 242 -11.19 -5.87 -14.08
C ALA A 242 -11.42 -5.35 -15.50
N ASP A 243 -10.33 -5.07 -16.21
CA ASP A 243 -10.35 -4.66 -17.61
C ASP A 243 -9.38 -5.52 -18.44
N ASN A 244 -9.02 -5.07 -19.65
CA ASN A 244 -8.10 -5.81 -20.52
C ASN A 244 -6.65 -5.89 -20.00
N SER A 245 -6.26 -5.17 -18.95
CA SER A 245 -4.95 -5.38 -18.32
C SER A 245 -4.94 -6.54 -17.32
N PHE A 246 -6.11 -7.02 -16.89
CA PHE A 246 -6.23 -8.14 -15.95
C PHE A 246 -6.06 -9.49 -16.65
N ASN A 247 -5.44 -10.44 -15.95
CA ASN A 247 -5.26 -11.81 -16.43
C ASN A 247 -6.51 -12.67 -16.16
N VAL A 248 -7.67 -12.16 -16.58
CA VAL A 248 -8.99 -12.81 -16.46
C VAL A 248 -9.69 -12.92 -17.81
N PRO A 249 -10.63 -13.86 -18.01
CA PRO A 249 -11.39 -13.96 -19.25
C PRO A 249 -12.20 -12.67 -19.52
N ARG A 250 -12.15 -12.17 -20.76
CA ARG A 250 -12.78 -10.89 -21.14
C ARG A 250 -14.30 -10.87 -20.89
N ASP A 251 -14.97 -11.99 -21.14
CA ASP A 251 -16.41 -12.19 -20.92
C ASP A 251 -16.80 -12.32 -19.45
N LYS A 252 -15.82 -12.42 -18.55
CA LYS A 252 -16.02 -12.56 -17.10
C LYS A 252 -15.53 -11.37 -16.29
N GLN A 253 -14.97 -10.35 -16.91
CA GLN A 253 -14.39 -9.18 -16.23
C GLN A 253 -15.36 -8.55 -15.20
N THR A 254 -16.66 -8.46 -15.52
CA THR A 254 -17.67 -7.87 -14.63
C THR A 254 -18.05 -8.73 -13.42
N TYR A 255 -17.50 -9.94 -13.31
CA TYR A 255 -17.71 -10.88 -12.21
C TYR A 255 -16.48 -10.99 -11.31
N TYR A 256 -15.32 -10.50 -11.73
CA TYR A 256 -14.08 -10.59 -10.97
C TYR A 256 -13.94 -9.42 -10.00
N SER A 257 -13.70 -9.73 -8.74
CA SER A 257 -13.49 -8.74 -7.66
C SER A 257 -12.47 -9.23 -6.65
N GLY A 258 -11.98 -8.30 -5.84
CA GLY A 258 -11.38 -8.62 -4.56
C GLY A 258 -12.39 -8.60 -3.41
N PRO A 259 -11.90 -8.63 -2.16
CA PRO A 259 -12.73 -8.59 -0.96
C PRO A 259 -13.57 -7.31 -0.87
N ASP A 260 -14.80 -7.45 -0.38
CA ASP A 260 -15.75 -6.36 -0.11
C ASP A 260 -15.18 -5.32 0.87
N ILE A 261 -14.41 -5.76 1.87
CA ILE A 261 -13.71 -4.89 2.83
C ILE A 261 -12.69 -3.93 2.22
N TYR A 262 -12.28 -4.15 0.97
CA TYR A 262 -11.43 -3.25 0.19
C TYR A 262 -12.19 -2.67 -1.00
N ASP A 263 -13.49 -2.42 -0.83
CA ASP A 263 -14.38 -1.94 -1.89
C ASP A 263 -14.32 -2.82 -3.14
N TYR A 264 -14.15 -4.14 -3.00
CA TYR A 264 -13.95 -5.09 -4.10
C TYR A 264 -12.65 -4.91 -4.89
N CYS A 265 -11.70 -4.10 -4.41
CA CYS A 265 -10.39 -3.93 -5.03
C CYS A 265 -9.54 -5.20 -4.85
N PRO A 266 -8.97 -5.76 -5.91
CA PRO A 266 -8.10 -6.91 -5.80
C PRO A 266 -6.73 -6.51 -5.26
N VAL A 267 -6.33 -7.13 -4.15
CA VAL A 267 -5.10 -6.83 -3.43
C VAL A 267 -4.30 -8.08 -3.10
N TYR A 268 -2.98 -7.96 -2.98
CA TYR A 268 -2.14 -9.01 -2.44
C TYR A 268 -2.30 -9.08 -0.92
N GLU A 269 -2.84 -10.21 -0.45
CA GLU A 269 -3.04 -10.48 0.97
C GLU A 269 -2.06 -11.51 1.51
N MET A 270 -1.57 -11.30 2.73
CA MET A 270 -0.95 -12.37 3.49
C MET A 270 -2.01 -13.44 3.80
N PHE A 271 -1.62 -14.69 3.69
CA PHE A 271 -2.51 -15.81 3.99
C PHE A 271 -2.01 -16.59 5.19
N LYS A 272 -2.94 -17.24 5.90
CA LYS A 272 -2.59 -18.19 6.96
C LYS A 272 -2.28 -19.55 6.33
N LEU A 273 -1.18 -20.15 6.77
CA LEU A 273 -0.85 -21.54 6.49
C LEU A 273 -1.71 -22.47 7.37
N TYR A 274 -1.77 -23.76 7.04
CA TYR A 274 -2.55 -24.76 7.78
C TYR A 274 -2.22 -24.84 9.29
N ASN A 275 -1.02 -24.42 9.68
CA ASN A 275 -0.59 -24.36 11.08
C ASN A 275 -0.95 -23.04 11.79
N GLY A 276 -1.79 -22.20 11.18
CA GLY A 276 -2.24 -20.91 11.73
C GLY A 276 -1.25 -19.75 11.58
N ARG A 277 -0.02 -20.02 11.13
CA ARG A 277 1.02 -19.00 10.89
C ARG A 277 0.68 -18.15 9.66
N THR A 278 1.07 -16.87 9.64
CA THR A 278 0.97 -16.07 8.42
C THR A 278 2.11 -16.35 7.45
N SER A 279 1.93 -15.95 6.20
CA SER A 279 2.93 -16.06 5.13
C SER A 279 4.11 -15.07 5.26
N ALA A 280 4.29 -14.43 6.42
CA ALA A 280 5.44 -13.56 6.68
C ALA A 280 6.74 -14.38 6.87
N CYS A 281 7.83 -13.87 6.32
CA CYS A 281 9.16 -14.52 6.37
C CYS A 281 9.88 -14.35 7.71
N ARG A 282 9.45 -13.36 8.52
CA ARG A 282 10.09 -12.98 9.78
C ARG A 282 9.88 -13.93 10.96
N PHE A 283 9.02 -14.94 10.80
CA PHE A 283 8.73 -15.90 11.87
C PHE A 283 9.90 -16.86 12.07
N ASN A 284 10.34 -17.02 13.32
CA ASN A 284 11.40 -17.97 13.66
C ASN A 284 10.89 -19.40 13.47
N LEU A 285 11.36 -20.07 12.41
CA LEU A 285 11.10 -21.48 12.17
C LEU A 285 12.34 -22.14 11.61
N ASN A 286 12.80 -23.20 12.27
CA ASN A 286 13.89 -24.02 11.78
C ASN A 286 13.33 -25.04 10.78
N LEU A 287 13.36 -24.69 9.51
CA LEU A 287 13.06 -25.62 8.43
C LEU A 287 14.27 -26.52 8.18
N LYS A 288 14.04 -27.83 8.04
CA LYS A 288 15.09 -28.72 7.55
C LYS A 288 15.32 -28.38 6.08
N SER A 289 16.57 -28.16 5.69
CA SER A 289 16.95 -27.96 4.30
C SER A 289 16.97 -29.31 3.57
N ASP A 290 15.77 -29.86 3.35
CA ASP A 290 15.54 -31.04 2.54
C ASP A 290 14.43 -30.76 1.52
N LEU A 291 14.56 -31.32 0.32
CA LEU A 291 13.62 -31.02 -0.77
C LEU A 291 12.27 -31.76 -0.63
N ILE A 292 12.02 -32.41 0.51
CA ILE A 292 10.81 -33.15 0.81
C ILE A 292 9.86 -32.28 1.65
N ASN A 293 10.38 -31.66 2.70
CA ASN A 293 9.64 -30.81 3.63
C ASN A 293 9.83 -29.31 3.32
N ASN A 294 10.88 -28.97 2.58
CA ASN A 294 11.23 -27.60 2.22
C ASN A 294 11.54 -27.51 0.71
N GLU A 295 10.50 -27.71 -0.10
CA GLU A 295 10.58 -27.77 -1.55
C GLU A 295 11.24 -26.55 -2.20
N TYR A 296 11.08 -25.37 -1.60
CA TYR A 296 11.64 -24.10 -2.09
C TYR A 296 12.93 -23.68 -1.37
N LEU A 297 13.46 -24.52 -0.47
CA LEU A 297 14.64 -24.24 0.34
C LEU A 297 14.52 -22.95 1.16
N GLU A 298 13.33 -22.70 1.68
CA GLU A 298 13.01 -21.49 2.45
C GLU A 298 13.83 -21.41 3.74
N ASP A 299 14.27 -20.19 4.04
CA ASP A 299 14.82 -19.78 5.33
C ASP A 299 13.86 -18.79 5.98
N MET A 300 13.50 -19.01 7.25
CA MET A 300 12.66 -18.10 8.00
C MET A 300 13.33 -17.55 9.25
N GLY A 301 13.06 -16.28 9.55
CA GLY A 301 13.67 -15.56 10.67
C GLY A 301 13.68 -14.05 10.43
N PRO A 302 14.09 -13.25 11.43
CA PRO A 302 14.12 -11.79 11.33
C PRO A 302 15.03 -11.26 10.20
N ASP A 303 15.99 -12.07 9.77
CA ASP A 303 16.92 -11.84 8.67
C ASP A 303 16.45 -12.42 7.32
N SER A 304 15.19 -12.85 7.24
CA SER A 304 14.57 -13.33 6.00
C SER A 304 13.58 -12.33 5.39
N THR A 305 13.51 -12.33 4.06
CA THR A 305 12.51 -11.60 3.27
C THR A 305 11.99 -12.49 2.14
N CYS A 306 10.91 -12.05 1.50
CA CYS A 306 10.36 -12.74 0.35
C CYS A 306 11.16 -12.42 -0.92
N PHE A 307 11.35 -13.42 -1.77
CA PHE A 307 11.85 -13.28 -3.14
C PHE A 307 10.91 -13.94 -4.14
N ASP A 308 10.65 -13.26 -5.26
CA ASP A 308 9.89 -13.81 -6.37
C ASP A 308 10.81 -14.64 -7.26
N HIS A 309 10.34 -15.80 -7.70
CA HIS A 309 11.04 -16.72 -8.55
C HIS A 309 10.33 -16.81 -9.90
N GLU A 310 11.13 -16.75 -10.95
CA GLU A 310 10.74 -17.29 -12.24
C GLU A 310 10.55 -18.81 -12.15
N LYS A 311 10.20 -19.43 -13.27
CA LYS A 311 10.02 -20.89 -13.37
C LYS A 311 11.20 -21.63 -12.73
N ILE A 312 10.92 -22.45 -11.72
CA ILE A 312 11.94 -23.23 -11.01
C ILE A 312 12.14 -24.55 -11.74
N LEU A 313 13.40 -24.89 -12.02
CA LEU A 313 13.79 -26.16 -12.62
C LEU A 313 14.49 -27.04 -11.58
N ARG A 314 14.04 -28.29 -11.46
CA ARG A 314 14.65 -29.30 -10.62
C ARG A 314 15.04 -30.50 -11.47
N LYS A 315 16.31 -30.89 -11.40
CA LYS A 315 16.87 -31.96 -12.23
C LYS A 315 17.63 -32.94 -11.37
N ASN A 316 17.24 -34.21 -11.42
CA ASN A 316 18.02 -35.31 -10.88
C ASN A 316 18.45 -36.25 -12.03
N LYS A 317 18.99 -37.44 -11.71
CA LYS A 317 19.47 -38.38 -12.74
C LYS A 317 18.36 -38.96 -13.62
N THR A 318 17.12 -38.97 -13.15
CA THR A 318 15.97 -39.68 -13.75
C THR A 318 14.80 -38.77 -14.12
N THR A 319 14.63 -37.62 -13.47
CA THR A 319 13.51 -36.69 -13.64
C THR A 319 13.99 -35.25 -13.85
N ASN A 320 13.23 -34.54 -14.68
CA ASN A 320 13.34 -33.11 -14.90
C ASN A 320 11.97 -32.49 -14.60
N GLU A 321 11.87 -31.77 -13.50
CA GLU A 321 10.66 -31.14 -13.01
C GLU A 321 10.73 -29.63 -13.20
N ALA A 322 9.57 -29.05 -13.49
CA ALA A 322 9.41 -27.65 -13.81
C ALA A 322 8.23 -27.10 -13.02
N TYR A 323 8.50 -26.21 -12.08
CA TYR A 323 7.51 -25.59 -11.24
C TYR A 323 7.19 -24.19 -11.76
N PRO A 324 5.92 -23.75 -11.68
CA PRO A 324 5.53 -22.43 -12.12
C PRO A 324 6.19 -21.33 -11.28
N ARG A 325 6.02 -20.08 -11.71
CA ARG A 325 6.42 -18.89 -10.95
C ARG A 325 5.80 -18.94 -9.55
N THR A 326 6.58 -18.54 -8.56
CA THR A 326 6.17 -18.53 -7.16
C THR A 326 7.05 -17.59 -6.37
N SER A 327 6.74 -17.39 -5.10
CA SER A 327 7.57 -16.64 -4.16
C SER A 327 7.98 -17.52 -3.00
N SER A 328 9.13 -17.24 -2.39
CA SER A 328 9.57 -17.96 -1.20
C SER A 328 10.47 -17.12 -0.30
N CYS A 329 10.56 -17.49 0.98
CA CYS A 329 11.29 -16.75 1.99
C CYS A 329 12.76 -17.17 2.05
N HIS A 330 13.68 -16.20 1.96
CA HIS A 330 15.12 -16.46 2.05
C HIS A 330 15.83 -15.44 2.92
N LYS A 331 16.94 -15.86 3.52
CA LYS A 331 17.83 -14.96 4.25
C LYS A 331 18.46 -13.95 3.30
N TYR A 332 18.74 -12.77 3.82
CA TYR A 332 19.44 -11.75 3.06
C TYR A 332 20.54 -11.06 3.84
N LYS A 333 21.49 -10.46 3.11
CA LYS A 333 22.51 -9.57 3.67
C LYS A 333 22.54 -8.27 2.87
N CYS A 334 22.60 -7.17 3.59
CA CYS A 334 22.76 -5.83 3.01
C CYS A 334 24.23 -5.42 3.10
N SER A 335 24.81 -4.97 1.98
CA SER A 335 26.14 -4.37 1.94
C SER A 335 26.06 -2.84 1.98
N LYS A 336 27.15 -2.18 2.38
CA LYS A 336 27.24 -0.71 2.45
C LYS A 336 27.06 -0.02 1.08
N ASN A 337 27.27 -0.74 -0.02
CA ASN A 337 27.14 -0.21 -1.39
C ASN A 337 25.74 -0.40 -2.00
N ALA A 338 24.70 -0.63 -1.17
CA ALA A 338 23.35 -0.96 -1.62
C ALA A 338 23.22 -2.27 -2.42
N ASP A 339 24.19 -3.18 -2.30
CA ASP A 339 24.09 -4.54 -2.82
C ASP A 339 23.32 -5.42 -1.84
N LEU A 340 22.29 -6.10 -2.34
CA LEU A 340 21.55 -7.14 -1.64
C LEU A 340 22.16 -8.49 -1.97
N GLN A 341 22.30 -9.37 -0.99
CA GLN A 341 22.66 -10.77 -1.24
C GLN A 341 21.54 -11.65 -0.70
N VAL A 342 21.01 -12.54 -1.55
CA VAL A 342 20.10 -13.59 -1.12
C VAL A 342 20.91 -14.81 -0.71
N ILE A 343 20.53 -15.47 0.37
CA ILE A 343 21.19 -16.66 0.89
C ILE A 343 20.20 -17.81 0.80
N ILE A 344 20.53 -18.81 0.00
CA ILE A 344 19.71 -20.02 -0.16
C ILE A 344 20.59 -21.24 0.13
N ASN A 345 20.15 -22.07 1.08
CA ASN A 345 20.87 -23.26 1.50
C ASN A 345 22.36 -22.96 1.83
N GLY A 346 22.60 -21.85 2.54
CA GLY A 346 23.94 -21.40 2.95
C GLY A 346 24.81 -20.77 1.85
N LYS A 347 24.35 -20.74 0.59
CA LYS A 347 25.07 -20.11 -0.52
C LYS A 347 24.54 -18.70 -0.78
N SER A 348 25.45 -17.75 -0.98
CA SER A 348 25.10 -16.35 -1.25
C SER A 348 25.08 -16.07 -2.75
N PHE A 349 24.00 -15.44 -3.22
CA PHE A 349 23.82 -14.99 -4.60
C PHE A 349 23.62 -13.47 -4.61
N PRO A 350 24.35 -12.72 -5.45
CA PRO A 350 24.25 -11.27 -5.49
C PRO A 350 23.00 -10.80 -6.25
N CYS A 351 22.29 -9.85 -5.67
CA CYS A 351 21.28 -8.98 -6.28
C CYS A 351 21.84 -7.56 -6.28
N ARG A 352 22.53 -7.16 -7.36
CA ARG A 352 23.20 -5.85 -7.41
C ARG A 352 22.19 -4.74 -7.71
N ALA A 353 22.52 -3.52 -7.32
CA ALA A 353 21.69 -2.36 -7.63
C ALA A 353 21.52 -2.19 -9.16
N GLY A 354 20.27 -2.29 -9.64
CA GLY A 354 19.92 -2.21 -11.06
C GLY A 354 19.73 -3.56 -11.77
N ASP A 355 20.11 -4.68 -11.13
CA ASP A 355 19.79 -6.01 -11.62
C ASP A 355 18.27 -6.23 -11.50
N ARG A 356 17.63 -6.62 -12.60
CA ARG A 356 16.22 -7.05 -12.58
C ARG A 356 16.06 -8.47 -12.05
N SER A 357 17.07 -9.31 -12.22
CA SER A 357 17.06 -10.68 -11.71
C SER A 357 18.46 -11.22 -11.46
N ALA A 358 18.57 -12.18 -10.55
CA ALA A 358 19.77 -12.95 -10.28
C ALA A 358 19.55 -14.41 -10.66
N HIS A 359 20.42 -14.94 -11.53
CA HIS A 359 20.39 -16.36 -11.87
C HIS A 359 20.95 -17.19 -10.71
N LEU A 360 20.16 -18.15 -10.26
CA LEU A 360 20.49 -19.01 -9.16
C LEU A 360 20.58 -20.45 -9.65
N LYS A 361 21.69 -21.11 -9.30
CA LYS A 361 21.93 -22.52 -9.56
C LYS A 361 22.66 -23.16 -8.38
N LEU A 362 22.09 -24.24 -7.85
CA LEU A 362 22.64 -24.98 -6.71
C LEU A 362 22.28 -26.46 -6.79
N GLU A 363 23.03 -27.29 -6.07
CA GLU A 363 22.76 -28.73 -5.97
C GLU A 363 22.50 -29.09 -4.51
N VAL A 364 21.40 -29.79 -4.25
CA VAL A 364 20.98 -30.29 -2.93
C VAL A 364 20.56 -31.74 -3.07
N GLN A 365 21.14 -32.64 -2.27
CA GLN A 365 20.77 -34.07 -2.27
C GLN A 365 20.80 -34.73 -3.67
N ASN A 366 21.81 -34.40 -4.50
CA ASN A 366 21.95 -34.83 -5.91
C ASN A 366 20.83 -34.34 -6.85
N VAL A 367 20.12 -33.28 -6.46
CA VAL A 367 19.14 -32.59 -7.29
C VAL A 367 19.67 -31.19 -7.59
N GLU A 368 19.83 -30.89 -8.87
CA GLU A 368 20.14 -29.55 -9.37
C GLU A 368 18.87 -28.70 -9.31
N PHE A 369 18.95 -27.54 -8.67
CA PHE A 369 17.91 -26.53 -8.56
C PHE A 369 18.39 -25.27 -9.29
N SER A 370 17.59 -24.75 -10.22
CA SER A 370 17.88 -23.48 -10.90
C SER A 370 16.65 -22.63 -11.16
N THR A 371 16.78 -21.33 -10.96
CA THR A 371 15.73 -20.33 -11.23
C THR A 371 16.35 -18.94 -11.35
N ASP A 372 15.62 -18.00 -11.93
CA ASP A 372 15.95 -16.58 -11.84
C ASP A 372 15.11 -15.95 -10.71
N ILE A 373 15.76 -15.26 -9.78
CA ILE A 373 15.10 -14.54 -8.69
C ILE A 373 14.95 -13.08 -9.08
N HIS A 374 13.77 -12.51 -8.90
CA HIS A 374 13.55 -11.08 -9.03
C HIS A 374 14.16 -10.35 -7.82
N CYS A 375 15.10 -9.45 -8.09
CA CYS A 375 15.80 -8.72 -7.05
C CYS A 375 14.95 -7.52 -6.61
N PRO A 376 14.45 -7.47 -5.36
CA PRO A 376 13.73 -6.31 -4.88
C PRO A 376 14.69 -5.12 -4.73
N PRO A 377 14.18 -3.87 -4.83
CA PRO A 377 14.99 -2.69 -4.55
C PRO A 377 15.65 -2.79 -3.17
N CYS A 378 16.95 -2.49 -3.08
CA CYS A 378 17.68 -2.57 -1.81
C CYS A 378 16.99 -1.77 -0.69
N GLN A 379 16.45 -0.59 -1.02
CA GLN A 379 15.72 0.27 -0.08
C GLN A 379 14.41 -0.34 0.46
N SER A 380 13.78 -1.30 -0.24
CA SER A 380 12.55 -1.95 0.24
C SER A 380 12.84 -3.08 1.23
N VAL A 381 14.07 -3.60 1.25
CA VAL A 381 14.47 -4.73 2.12
C VAL A 381 15.41 -4.27 3.23
N CYS A 382 16.43 -3.50 2.87
CA CYS A 382 17.45 -2.96 3.75
C CYS A 382 16.96 -1.65 4.35
N ASN A 383 17.01 -1.53 5.69
CA ASN A 383 16.87 -0.25 6.38
C ASN A 383 18.15 0.57 6.13
N VAL A 384 18.28 1.14 4.92
CA VAL A 384 19.36 2.06 4.61
C VAL A 384 18.96 3.39 5.23
N GLY A 385 19.51 3.65 6.42
CA GLY A 385 19.32 4.90 7.15
C GLY A 385 19.97 6.09 6.46
#